data_AF-A0A0V1JU60-F1
#
_entry.id   AF-A0A0V1JU60-F1
#
_cell.length_a   1.000
_cell.length_b   1.000
_cell.length_c   1.000
_cell.angle_alpha   90.00
_cell.angle_beta   90.00
_cell.angle_gamma   90.00
#
_symmetry.space_group_name_H-M   'P 1'
#
loop_
_entity.id
_entity.type
_entity.pdbx_description
1 polymer ?
#
loop_
_entity_poly.entity_id
_entity_poly.type
_entity_poly.pdbx_seq_one_letter_code
_entity_poly.pdbx_strand_id
1 'polypeptide(L)'
;MLRLDSYPPSCTDYSSQCPDWASSGQCESSEWVMKNCKLSCRKCFGSLPKQYDIHYVPFDLKPIAFLLGRWRSEFGGKARFPTIPNFTYGEQLDFKLSDTPLFGMPSMNYSAFAWGINNKESLHSEYGFLTVKNHTNTIGLTTVMNNGFTTVEEGQVSGNRIVLKLVDIGRISWSRDLPVLDMIREITLIDPTTLEQRLQMETLTHKMQDHTFIRRKVPFPLLQLFVALQQLLWLYA
;
A
#
# COMPACT_ATOMS: atom_id res chain seq x y z
N MET A 1 6.90 -3.34 -24.78
CA MET A 1 5.97 -4.49 -24.77
C MET A 1 6.67 -5.67 -24.12
N LEU A 2 6.45 -5.93 -22.84
CA LEU A 2 6.85 -7.19 -22.22
C LEU A 2 5.72 -8.18 -22.47
N ARG A 3 5.96 -9.16 -23.35
CA ARG A 3 5.02 -10.26 -23.61
C ARG A 3 4.92 -11.12 -22.34
N LEU A 4 3.69 -11.35 -21.88
CA LEU A 4 3.34 -11.97 -20.60
C LEU A 4 2.53 -13.27 -20.80
N ASP A 5 2.84 -14.04 -21.84
CA ASP A 5 2.30 -15.38 -22.01
C ASP A 5 3.37 -16.41 -21.63
N SER A 6 3.61 -16.55 -20.33
CA SER A 6 4.11 -17.78 -19.68
C SER A 6 4.41 -17.47 -18.21
N TYR A 7 3.61 -18.07 -17.31
CA TYR A 7 4.18 -18.58 -16.06
C TYR A 7 5.45 -19.35 -16.44
N PRO A 8 6.65 -19.11 -15.87
CA PRO A 8 7.70 -20.10 -16.01
C PRO A 8 7.25 -21.29 -15.13
N PRO A 9 6.89 -22.46 -15.71
CA PRO A 9 6.65 -23.69 -14.94
C PRO A 9 7.87 -24.17 -14.12
N SER A 10 8.92 -23.35 -14.00
CA SER A 10 10.24 -23.66 -13.47
C SER A 10 10.63 -22.84 -12.23
N CYS A 11 9.71 -22.05 -11.66
CA CYS A 11 9.89 -21.47 -10.33
C CYS A 11 9.42 -22.46 -9.26
N THR A 12 10.31 -23.39 -8.92
CA THR A 12 10.13 -24.30 -7.79
C THR A 12 11.45 -24.40 -7.06
N ASP A 13 11.37 -24.82 -5.81
CA ASP A 13 12.55 -25.33 -5.14
C ASP A 13 12.90 -26.71 -5.70
N TYR A 14 14.19 -26.97 -5.84
CA TYR A 14 14.69 -28.28 -6.25
C TYR A 14 14.48 -29.34 -5.16
N SER A 15 14.50 -28.94 -3.89
CA SER A 15 14.44 -29.83 -2.74
C SER A 15 13.41 -29.33 -1.73
N SER A 16 12.76 -30.25 -1.04
CA SER A 16 11.91 -29.94 0.12
C SER A 16 12.70 -29.33 1.30
N GLN A 17 14.03 -29.45 1.31
CA GLN A 17 14.91 -28.84 2.32
C GLN A 17 15.32 -27.40 1.98
N CYS A 18 14.93 -26.89 0.82
CA CYS A 18 15.25 -25.52 0.42
C CYS A 18 14.79 -24.44 1.43
N PRO A 19 13.62 -24.55 2.10
CA PRO A 19 13.24 -23.62 3.16
C PRO A 19 14.21 -23.62 4.35
N ASP A 20 14.69 -24.80 4.75
CA ASP A 20 15.62 -24.96 5.88
C ASP A 20 17.00 -24.40 5.54
N TRP A 21 17.48 -24.66 4.32
CA TRP A 21 18.75 -24.10 3.85
C TRP A 21 18.67 -22.58 3.68
N ALA A 22 17.55 -22.07 3.16
CA ALA A 22 17.35 -20.64 3.03
C ALA A 22 17.29 -19.94 4.39
N SER A 23 16.57 -20.51 5.38
CA SER A 23 16.52 -19.96 6.74
C SER A 23 17.87 -20.04 7.46
N SER A 24 18.73 -20.98 7.08
CA SER A 24 20.12 -21.11 7.59
C SER A 24 21.12 -20.19 6.87
N GLY A 25 20.66 -19.26 6.02
CA GLY A 25 21.53 -18.30 5.31
C GLY A 25 22.27 -18.87 4.09
N GLN A 26 21.93 -20.08 3.63
CA GLN A 26 22.62 -20.70 2.50
C GLN A 26 22.34 -20.07 1.14
N CYS A 27 21.34 -19.19 1.04
CA CYS A 27 21.09 -18.44 -0.19
C CYS A 27 22.23 -17.46 -0.53
N GLU A 28 23.05 -17.07 0.45
CA GLU A 28 24.20 -16.18 0.27
C GLU A 28 25.53 -16.95 0.31
N SER A 29 25.60 -18.02 1.12
CA SER A 29 26.84 -18.79 1.31
C SER A 29 27.00 -19.99 0.38
N SER A 30 25.93 -20.45 -0.28
CA SER A 30 25.95 -21.59 -1.19
C SER A 30 25.37 -21.22 -2.55
N GLU A 31 26.26 -21.14 -3.55
CA GLU A 31 25.87 -20.88 -4.95
C GLU A 31 24.91 -21.95 -5.48
N TRP A 32 25.06 -23.20 -5.00
CA TRP A 32 24.16 -24.29 -5.36
C TRP A 32 22.75 -24.07 -4.80
N VAL A 33 22.63 -23.71 -3.52
CA VAL A 33 21.32 -23.42 -2.89
C VAL A 33 20.70 -22.20 -3.57
N MET A 34 21.45 -21.13 -3.80
CA MET A 34 20.99 -19.95 -4.53
C MET A 34 20.42 -20.29 -5.92
N LYS A 35 21.06 -21.22 -6.66
CA LYS A 35 20.67 -21.59 -8.02
C LYS A 35 19.49 -22.56 -8.09
N ASN A 36 19.37 -23.47 -7.12
CA ASN A 36 18.41 -24.57 -7.15
C ASN A 36 17.21 -24.38 -6.22
N CYS A 37 17.33 -23.56 -5.17
CA CYS A 37 16.24 -23.20 -4.27
C CYS A 37 15.65 -21.86 -4.66
N LYS A 38 15.18 -21.73 -5.91
CA LYS A 38 14.80 -20.43 -6.49
C LYS A 38 13.62 -19.79 -5.78
N LEU A 39 12.71 -20.59 -5.22
CA LEU A 39 11.55 -20.11 -4.50
C LEU A 39 11.97 -19.68 -3.09
N SER A 40 12.62 -20.58 -2.34
CA SER A 40 13.10 -20.31 -0.97
C SER A 40 14.17 -19.20 -0.91
N CYS A 41 15.07 -19.13 -1.90
CA CYS A 41 16.08 -18.08 -2.05
C CYS A 41 15.63 -16.88 -2.88
N ARG A 42 14.35 -16.81 -3.25
CA ARG A 42 13.71 -15.61 -3.83
C ARG A 42 14.36 -15.16 -5.14
N LYS A 43 14.81 -16.12 -5.95
CA LYS A 43 15.38 -15.91 -7.30
C LYS A 43 14.38 -16.17 -8.43
N CYS A 44 13.17 -16.62 -8.11
CA CYS A 44 12.13 -16.93 -9.09
C CYS A 44 11.67 -15.75 -9.93
N PHE A 45 11.60 -14.59 -9.29
CA PHE A 45 11.22 -13.34 -9.91
C PHE A 45 12.52 -12.54 -9.89
N GLY A 46 12.96 -12.01 -11.03
CA GLY A 46 14.17 -11.18 -11.07
C GLY A 46 14.16 -10.13 -9.95
N SER A 47 15.31 -9.55 -9.61
CA SER A 47 15.43 -8.64 -8.46
C SER A 47 14.32 -7.59 -8.46
N LEU A 48 13.41 -7.68 -7.48
CA LEU A 48 12.45 -6.62 -7.20
C LEU A 48 13.24 -5.33 -6.93
N PRO A 49 12.76 -4.16 -7.38
CA PRO A 49 13.33 -2.91 -6.91
C PRO A 49 13.24 -2.88 -5.39
N LYS A 50 14.33 -2.55 -4.70
CA LYS A 50 14.46 -2.51 -3.24
C LYS A 50 13.26 -1.87 -2.55
N GLN A 51 12.71 -0.81 -3.15
CA GLN A 51 11.58 -0.05 -2.63
C GLN A 51 10.25 -0.80 -2.57
N TYR A 52 10.11 -1.95 -3.24
CA TYR A 52 8.92 -2.80 -3.21
C TYR A 52 9.16 -4.16 -2.56
N ASP A 53 10.36 -4.39 -2.05
CA ASP A 53 10.76 -5.68 -1.51
C ASP A 53 10.62 -5.69 0.01
N ILE A 54 9.76 -6.58 0.52
CA ILE A 54 9.43 -6.71 1.94
C ILE A 54 10.65 -6.98 2.83
N HIS A 55 11.73 -7.56 2.27
CA HIS A 55 12.93 -7.88 3.04
C HIS A 55 13.74 -6.66 3.44
N TYR A 56 13.56 -5.55 2.72
CA TYR A 56 14.21 -4.27 3.04
C TYR A 56 13.34 -3.39 3.93
N VAL A 57 12.17 -3.87 4.38
CA VAL A 57 11.29 -3.15 5.30
C VAL A 57 12.01 -3.00 6.64
N PRO A 58 12.26 -1.74 7.09
CA PRO A 58 12.80 -1.49 8.42
C PRO A 58 11.91 -2.06 9.51
N PHE A 59 12.49 -2.42 10.66
CA PHE A 59 11.76 -3.04 11.77
C PHE A 59 10.47 -2.28 12.13
N ASP A 60 10.55 -0.95 12.20
CA ASP A 60 9.41 -0.08 12.55
C ASP A 60 8.25 -0.16 11.55
N LEU A 61 8.54 -0.40 10.27
CA LEU A 61 7.52 -0.44 9.21
C LEU A 61 6.95 -1.84 8.98
N LYS A 62 7.43 -2.88 9.70
CA LYS A 62 6.90 -4.25 9.59
C LYS A 62 5.39 -4.34 9.78
N PRO A 63 4.74 -3.63 10.72
CA PRO A 63 3.29 -3.69 10.90
C PRO A 63 2.49 -3.28 9.65
N ILE A 64 3.07 -2.46 8.77
CA ILE A 64 2.41 -1.95 7.56
C ILE A 64 2.98 -2.52 6.27
N ALA A 65 3.86 -3.52 6.36
CA ALA A 65 4.55 -4.12 5.22
C ALA A 65 3.58 -4.67 4.16
N PHE A 66 2.38 -5.07 4.58
CA PHE A 66 1.33 -5.59 3.71
C PHE A 66 0.78 -4.55 2.72
N LEU A 67 1.04 -3.26 2.92
CA LEU A 67 0.65 -2.20 2.00
C LEU A 67 1.56 -2.09 0.78
N LEU A 68 2.80 -2.58 0.86
CA LEU A 68 3.79 -2.41 -0.20
C LEU A 68 3.23 -2.80 -1.56
N GLY A 69 3.73 -2.13 -2.60
CA GLY A 69 3.31 -2.38 -3.98
C GLY A 69 2.26 -1.40 -4.48
N ARG A 70 1.76 -1.74 -5.66
CA ARG A 70 0.78 -0.92 -6.37
C ARG A 70 -0.58 -1.57 -6.26
N TRP A 71 -1.61 -0.76 -6.08
CA TRP A 71 -2.99 -1.20 -5.97
C TRP A 71 -3.81 -0.39 -6.94
N ARG A 72 -4.55 -1.04 -7.84
CA ARG A 72 -5.28 -0.35 -8.90
C ARG A 72 -6.70 -0.87 -9.01
N SER A 73 -7.61 0.05 -9.32
CA SER A 73 -8.99 -0.26 -9.70
C SER A 73 -9.41 0.68 -10.81
N GLU A 74 -9.98 0.16 -11.89
CA GLU A 74 -10.49 1.01 -12.98
C GLU A 74 -11.89 1.56 -12.71
N PHE A 75 -12.66 0.87 -11.86
CA PHE A 75 -14.09 1.15 -11.62
C PHE A 75 -14.55 0.79 -10.20
N GLY A 76 -13.64 0.44 -9.28
CA GLY A 76 -13.99 0.02 -7.93
C GLY A 76 -14.24 1.15 -6.94
N GLY A 77 -13.97 2.40 -7.32
CA GLY A 77 -14.19 3.57 -6.47
C GLY A 77 -15.62 4.08 -6.55
N LYS A 78 -16.15 4.47 -5.39
CA LYS A 78 -17.46 5.10 -5.21
C LYS A 78 -17.29 6.35 -4.37
N ALA A 79 -17.68 7.49 -4.91
CA ALA A 79 -17.74 8.75 -4.20
C ALA A 79 -19.21 9.10 -3.91
N ARG A 80 -19.48 9.52 -2.68
CA ARG A 80 -20.79 9.97 -2.24
C ARG A 80 -20.65 11.03 -1.16
N PHE A 81 -21.40 12.11 -1.26
CA PHE A 81 -21.53 13.10 -0.19
C PHE A 81 -22.80 13.91 -0.47
N PRO A 82 -23.51 14.46 0.53
CA PRO A 82 -24.79 15.13 0.28
C PRO A 82 -24.75 16.27 -0.75
N THR A 83 -23.59 16.91 -0.94
CA THR A 83 -23.41 18.05 -1.86
C THR A 83 -22.81 17.67 -3.22
N ILE A 84 -22.54 16.38 -3.48
CA ILE A 84 -21.98 15.92 -4.75
C ILE A 84 -22.85 14.79 -5.32
N PRO A 85 -23.00 14.67 -6.65
CA PRO A 85 -23.64 13.50 -7.23
C PRO A 85 -22.83 12.25 -6.88
N ASN A 86 -23.51 11.12 -6.71
CA ASN A 86 -22.81 9.84 -6.59
C ASN A 86 -22.14 9.52 -7.92
N PHE A 87 -20.85 9.20 -7.87
CA PHE A 87 -20.13 8.77 -9.06
C PHE A 87 -19.12 7.68 -8.72
N THR A 88 -18.68 6.98 -9.76
CA THR A 88 -17.63 5.97 -9.67
C THR A 88 -16.36 6.49 -10.32
N TYR A 89 -15.22 6.04 -9.83
CA TYR A 89 -13.91 6.49 -10.30
C TYR A 89 -12.90 5.33 -10.30
N GLY A 90 -11.87 5.48 -11.12
CA GLY A 90 -10.70 4.63 -11.07
C GLY A 90 -9.61 5.26 -10.22
N GLU A 91 -8.77 4.44 -9.62
CA GLU A 91 -7.69 4.92 -8.77
C GLU A 91 -6.52 3.95 -8.72
N GLN A 92 -5.33 4.50 -8.49
CA GLN A 92 -4.11 3.76 -8.21
C GLN A 92 -3.45 4.30 -6.95
N LEU A 93 -3.16 3.40 -6.01
CA LEU A 93 -2.22 3.63 -4.92
C LEU A 93 -0.87 3.02 -5.26
N ASP A 94 0.20 3.69 -4.85
CA ASP A 94 1.58 3.19 -4.92
C ASP A 94 2.22 3.37 -3.53
N PHE A 95 2.53 2.24 -2.88
CA PHE A 95 3.25 2.20 -1.62
C PHE A 95 4.64 1.64 -1.86
N LYS A 96 5.67 2.41 -1.50
CA LYS A 96 7.07 2.02 -1.67
C LYS A 96 7.90 2.49 -0.49
N LEU A 97 8.91 1.72 -0.10
CA LEU A 97 9.87 2.16 0.91
C LEU A 97 10.51 3.47 0.47
N SER A 98 10.60 4.42 1.39
CA SER A 98 11.40 5.64 1.21
C SER A 98 12.89 5.30 1.34
N ASP A 99 13.75 6.24 0.96
CA ASP A 99 15.18 6.11 1.19
C ASP A 99 15.45 5.98 2.70
N THR A 100 16.37 5.09 3.07
CA THR A 100 16.71 4.86 4.47
C THR A 100 17.44 6.10 5.01
N PRO A 101 16.88 6.82 5.99
CA PRO A 101 17.52 8.01 6.51
C PRO A 101 18.74 7.64 7.36
N LEU A 102 19.77 8.50 7.37
CA LEU A 102 20.91 8.36 8.30
C LEU A 102 20.47 8.60 9.75
N PHE A 103 19.52 9.50 9.96
CA PHE A 103 18.94 9.86 11.24
C PHE A 103 17.44 10.11 11.08
N GLY A 104 16.63 9.72 12.07
CA GLY A 104 15.19 9.88 12.04
C GLY A 104 14.44 8.57 11.79
N MET A 105 13.13 8.66 11.69
CA MET A 105 12.26 7.49 11.53
C MET A 105 12.17 7.08 10.05
N PRO A 106 12.23 5.78 9.73
CA PRO A 106 11.97 5.31 8.37
C PRO A 106 10.53 5.61 7.97
N SER A 107 10.31 5.79 6.67
CA SER A 107 8.98 6.05 6.11
C SER A 107 8.67 5.17 4.90
N MET A 108 7.38 5.05 4.59
CA MET A 108 6.88 4.49 3.35
C MET A 108 6.23 5.60 2.55
N ASN A 109 6.66 5.78 1.31
CA ASN A 109 6.04 6.73 0.38
C ASN A 109 4.62 6.28 0.06
N TYR A 110 3.72 7.24 0.05
CA TYR A 110 2.33 7.10 -0.33
C TYR A 110 2.05 7.96 -1.56
N SER A 111 1.39 7.39 -2.56
CA SER A 111 0.90 8.13 -3.72
C SER A 111 -0.44 7.57 -4.14
N ALA A 112 -1.44 8.44 -4.31
CA ALA A 112 -2.73 8.10 -4.86
C ALA A 112 -3.03 8.98 -6.07
N PHE A 113 -3.58 8.36 -7.12
CA PHE A 113 -4.03 9.07 -8.31
C PHE A 113 -5.40 8.56 -8.73
N ALA A 114 -6.41 9.43 -8.69
CA ALA A 114 -7.79 9.16 -9.04
C ALA A 114 -8.13 9.78 -10.40
N TRP A 115 -8.92 9.07 -11.20
CA TRP A 115 -9.36 9.51 -12.52
C TRP A 115 -10.82 9.18 -12.82
N GLY A 116 -11.43 9.98 -13.70
CA GLY A 116 -12.77 9.78 -14.21
C GLY A 116 -12.84 8.53 -15.10
N ILE A 117 -13.96 7.79 -15.05
CA ILE A 117 -14.08 6.52 -15.78
C ILE A 117 -14.12 6.71 -17.29
N ASN A 118 -14.72 7.81 -17.76
CA ASN A 118 -15.04 8.00 -19.17
C ASN A 118 -13.81 8.37 -20.01
N ASN A 119 -13.05 9.38 -19.59
CA ASN A 119 -11.95 9.96 -20.36
C ASN A 119 -10.61 9.94 -19.60
N LYS A 120 -10.55 9.28 -18.44
CA LYS A 120 -9.36 9.24 -17.57
C LYS A 120 -8.85 10.61 -17.14
N GLU A 121 -9.71 11.63 -17.13
CA GLU A 121 -9.37 12.94 -16.58
C GLU A 121 -8.95 12.82 -15.11
N SER A 122 -7.92 13.57 -14.72
CA SER A 122 -7.47 13.57 -13.33
C SER A 122 -8.55 14.19 -12.44
N LEU A 123 -8.96 13.47 -11.40
CA LEU A 123 -9.92 13.96 -10.41
C LEU A 123 -9.21 14.46 -9.16
N HIS A 124 -8.31 13.64 -8.62
CA HIS A 124 -7.62 13.92 -7.36
C HIS A 124 -6.27 13.20 -7.34
N SER A 125 -5.28 13.82 -6.72
CA SER A 125 -4.01 13.17 -6.41
C SER A 125 -3.53 13.58 -5.03
N GLU A 126 -3.15 12.61 -4.22
CA GLU A 126 -2.55 12.82 -2.90
C GLU A 126 -1.19 12.11 -2.81
N TYR A 127 -0.22 12.78 -2.21
CA TYR A 127 1.14 12.28 -2.02
C TYR A 127 1.55 12.48 -0.57
N GLY A 128 2.34 11.56 -0.03
CA GLY A 128 2.66 11.62 1.38
C GLY A 128 3.60 10.54 1.87
N PHE A 129 3.64 10.39 3.19
CA PHE A 129 4.47 9.41 3.88
C PHE A 129 3.69 8.76 5.02
N LEU A 130 3.84 7.45 5.13
CA LEU A 130 3.45 6.67 6.30
C LEU A 130 4.67 6.48 7.20
N THR A 131 4.50 6.72 8.49
CA THR A 131 5.50 6.45 9.53
C THR A 131 4.87 5.64 10.65
N VAL A 132 5.67 4.82 11.31
CA VAL A 132 5.22 4.03 12.46
C VAL A 132 6.09 4.43 13.65
N LYS A 133 5.45 4.78 14.76
CA LYS A 133 6.14 5.12 15.99
C LYS A 133 6.88 3.89 16.51
N ASN A 134 8.18 4.05 16.74
CA ASN A 134 9.12 2.98 17.09
C ASN A 134 8.56 2.01 18.15
N HIS A 135 8.65 0.71 17.87
CA HIS A 135 8.16 -0.40 18.70
C HIS A 135 6.68 -0.33 19.09
N THR A 136 5.84 0.34 18.29
CA THR A 136 4.38 0.38 18.50
C THR A 136 3.62 0.08 17.22
N ASN A 137 2.30 -0.02 17.33
CA ASN A 137 1.39 -0.04 16.17
C ASN A 137 0.78 1.33 15.86
N THR A 138 1.32 2.41 16.45
CA THR A 138 0.85 3.76 16.21
C THR A 138 1.42 4.25 14.89
N ILE A 139 0.54 4.64 13.97
CA ILE A 139 0.89 5.02 12.60
C ILE A 139 0.46 6.46 12.34
N GLY A 140 1.29 7.20 11.60
CA GLY A 140 0.97 8.53 11.08
C GLY A 140 1.01 8.55 9.55
N LEU A 141 0.06 9.25 8.94
CA LEU A 141 0.01 9.56 7.51
C LEU A 141 0.00 11.07 7.33
N THR A 142 1.00 11.61 6.64
CA THR A 142 1.03 13.03 6.25
C THR A 142 0.86 13.15 4.74
N THR A 143 -0.10 13.94 4.26
CA THR A 143 -0.37 14.09 2.82
C THR A 143 -0.42 15.54 2.35
N VAL A 144 -0.16 15.74 1.05
CA VAL A 144 -0.44 16.94 0.28
C VAL A 144 -1.24 16.56 -0.97
N MET A 145 -2.22 17.40 -1.32
CA MET A 145 -3.23 17.10 -2.34
C MET A 145 -3.25 18.17 -3.43
N ASN A 146 -3.59 17.78 -4.66
CA ASN A 146 -3.61 18.71 -5.82
C ASN A 146 -4.70 19.80 -5.73
N ASN A 147 -5.73 19.62 -4.90
CA ASN A 147 -6.74 20.64 -4.60
C ASN A 147 -6.29 21.63 -3.50
N GLY A 148 -5.03 21.54 -3.06
CA GLY A 148 -4.42 22.50 -2.14
C GLY A 148 -4.66 22.22 -0.67
N PHE A 149 -4.98 20.98 -0.30
CA PHE A 149 -5.07 20.52 1.09
C PHE A 149 -3.80 19.78 1.51
N THR A 150 -3.55 19.81 2.82
CA THR A 150 -2.57 18.97 3.49
C THR A 150 -3.18 18.40 4.76
N THR A 151 -2.90 17.14 5.08
CA THR A 151 -3.44 16.49 6.28
C THR A 151 -2.32 15.84 7.09
N VAL A 152 -2.51 15.83 8.40
CA VAL A 152 -1.83 14.95 9.34
C VAL A 152 -2.90 14.03 9.93
N GLU A 153 -2.75 12.73 9.71
CA GLU A 153 -3.66 11.71 10.24
C GLU A 153 -2.87 10.74 11.13
N GLU A 154 -3.41 10.37 12.30
CA GLU A 154 -2.79 9.42 13.22
C GLU A 154 -3.76 8.31 13.63
N GLY A 155 -3.22 7.14 13.98
CA GLY A 155 -4.05 6.03 14.40
C GLY A 155 -3.29 4.76 14.72
N GLN A 156 -3.95 3.61 14.54
CA GLN A 156 -3.43 2.31 14.95
C GLN A 156 -3.53 1.27 13.83
N VAL A 157 -2.54 0.37 13.81
CA VAL A 157 -2.53 -0.86 13.01
C VAL A 157 -3.02 -2.02 13.88
N SER A 158 -3.98 -2.80 13.38
CA SER A 158 -4.50 -4.00 14.02
C SER A 158 -4.63 -5.12 12.99
N GLY A 159 -3.63 -6.00 12.94
CA GLY A 159 -3.57 -7.09 11.96
C GLY A 159 -3.45 -6.54 10.53
N ASN A 160 -4.49 -6.75 9.73
CA ASN A 160 -4.58 -6.32 8.33
C ASN A 160 -5.35 -5.00 8.15
N ARG A 161 -5.70 -4.31 9.24
CA ARG A 161 -6.51 -3.08 9.23
C ARG A 161 -5.74 -1.92 9.85
N ILE A 162 -5.87 -0.76 9.23
CA ILE A 162 -5.37 0.53 9.69
C ILE A 162 -6.57 1.46 9.82
N VAL A 163 -6.67 2.15 10.96
CA VAL A 163 -7.65 3.23 11.17
C VAL A 163 -6.88 4.47 11.55
N LEU A 164 -7.02 5.51 10.74
CA LEU A 164 -6.41 6.83 10.90
C LEU A 164 -7.51 7.87 11.15
N LYS A 165 -7.24 8.82 12.02
CA LYS A 165 -8.09 9.98 12.31
C LYS A 165 -7.33 11.26 12.01
N LEU A 166 -8.05 12.27 11.54
CA LEU A 166 -7.47 13.59 11.30
C LEU A 166 -6.98 14.20 12.63
N VAL A 167 -5.74 14.68 12.61
CA VAL A 167 -5.15 15.46 13.70
C VAL A 167 -5.07 16.93 13.29
N ASP A 168 -4.66 17.20 12.06
CA ASP A 168 -4.57 18.56 11.53
C ASP A 168 -4.84 18.61 10.02
N ILE A 169 -5.37 19.74 9.56
CA ILE A 169 -5.67 19.98 8.15
C ILE A 169 -5.35 21.43 7.75
N GLY A 170 -4.46 21.57 6.77
CA GLY A 170 -4.13 22.84 6.13
C GLY A 170 -4.80 22.95 4.77
N ARG A 171 -5.10 24.18 4.34
CA ARG A 171 -5.55 24.47 2.98
C ARG A 171 -5.03 25.82 2.49
N ILE A 172 -4.84 25.92 1.18
CA ILE A 172 -4.60 27.22 0.53
C ILE A 172 -5.84 28.11 0.60
N SER A 173 -5.63 29.43 0.67
CA SER A 173 -6.71 30.41 0.89
C SER A 173 -7.67 30.56 -0.29
N TRP A 174 -7.26 30.17 -1.50
CA TRP A 174 -8.09 30.23 -2.71
C TRP A 174 -8.61 28.86 -3.17
N SER A 175 -8.51 27.81 -2.34
CA SER A 175 -9.21 26.56 -2.62
C SER A 175 -10.73 26.81 -2.59
N ARG A 176 -11.47 26.21 -3.51
CA ARG A 176 -12.93 26.37 -3.64
C ARG A 176 -13.73 25.32 -2.89
N ASP A 177 -13.07 24.24 -2.45
CA ASP A 177 -13.74 23.16 -1.73
C ASP A 177 -14.20 23.64 -0.35
N LEU A 178 -15.26 23.05 0.18
CA LEU A 178 -15.72 23.36 1.54
C LEU A 178 -14.68 22.95 2.58
N PRO A 179 -14.57 23.66 3.72
CA PRO A 179 -13.70 23.24 4.81
C PRO A 179 -14.10 21.86 5.34
N VAL A 180 -13.14 20.93 5.30
CA VAL A 180 -13.22 19.65 5.99
C VAL A 180 -12.76 19.88 7.43
N LEU A 181 -13.55 19.39 8.39
CA LEU A 181 -13.32 19.58 9.82
C LEU A 181 -12.73 18.34 10.50
N ASP A 182 -13.13 17.15 10.04
CA ASP A 182 -12.64 15.88 10.58
C ASP A 182 -12.66 14.81 9.48
N MET A 183 -11.79 13.82 9.58
CA MET A 183 -11.69 12.69 8.65
C MET A 183 -11.35 11.40 9.40
N ILE A 184 -11.94 10.29 8.93
CA ILE A 184 -11.55 8.94 9.35
C ILE A 184 -11.22 8.14 8.10
N ARG A 185 -9.98 7.66 8.01
CA ARG A 185 -9.51 6.80 6.92
C ARG A 185 -9.29 5.39 7.44
N GLU A 186 -9.94 4.43 6.82
CA GLU A 186 -9.74 3.02 7.09
C GLU A 186 -9.14 2.33 5.88
N ILE A 187 -8.06 1.58 6.08
CA ILE A 187 -7.42 0.76 5.04
C ILE A 187 -7.39 -0.68 5.55
N THR A 188 -7.95 -1.62 4.78
CA THR A 188 -8.02 -3.04 5.16
C THR A 188 -7.56 -3.92 4.01
N LEU A 189 -6.59 -4.80 4.27
CA LEU A 189 -6.25 -5.87 3.33
C LEU A 189 -7.24 -7.04 3.53
N ILE A 190 -8.22 -7.14 2.64
CA ILE A 190 -9.31 -8.11 2.75
C ILE A 190 -8.81 -9.54 2.49
N ASP A 191 -7.96 -9.67 1.48
CA ASP A 191 -7.32 -10.92 1.06
C ASP A 191 -5.95 -10.57 0.43
N PRO A 192 -5.08 -11.54 0.11
CA PRO A 192 -3.74 -11.29 -0.42
C PRO A 192 -3.67 -10.43 -1.68
N THR A 193 -4.79 -10.20 -2.35
CA THR A 193 -4.88 -9.49 -3.63
C THR A 193 -5.80 -8.28 -3.61
N THR A 194 -6.51 -8.02 -2.52
CA THR A 194 -7.56 -7.00 -2.45
C THR A 194 -7.36 -6.06 -1.26
N LEU A 195 -7.09 -4.78 -1.57
CA LEU A 195 -7.01 -3.70 -0.60
C LEU A 195 -8.28 -2.84 -0.67
N GLU A 196 -8.94 -2.67 0.47
CA GLU A 196 -10.11 -1.80 0.64
C GLU A 196 -9.70 -0.53 1.37
N GLN A 197 -10.22 0.62 0.91
CA GLN A 197 -10.13 1.88 1.64
C GLN A 197 -11.52 2.51 1.74
N ARG A 198 -11.84 2.99 2.95
CA ARG A 198 -13.01 3.83 3.22
C ARG A 198 -12.54 5.14 3.82
N LEU A 199 -13.09 6.24 3.32
CA LEU A 199 -12.87 7.57 3.86
C LEU A 199 -14.21 8.16 4.28
N GLN A 200 -14.26 8.62 5.52
CA GLN A 200 -15.36 9.41 6.04
C GLN A 200 -14.86 10.84 6.29
N MET A 201 -15.75 11.82 6.13
CA MET A 201 -15.42 13.21 6.42
C MET A 201 -16.60 13.93 7.08
N GLU A 202 -16.25 14.88 7.94
CA GLU A 202 -17.14 15.91 8.49
C GLU A 202 -16.77 17.26 7.87
N THR A 203 -17.79 18.04 7.50
CA THR A 203 -17.63 19.41 7.03
C THR A 203 -18.42 20.35 7.93
N LEU A 204 -18.27 21.65 7.70
CA LEU A 204 -18.99 22.68 8.45
C LEU A 204 -20.52 22.51 8.39
N THR A 205 -21.04 21.91 7.32
CA THR A 205 -22.49 21.75 7.09
C THR A 205 -22.99 20.32 7.29
N HIS A 206 -22.10 19.32 7.39
CA HIS A 206 -22.50 17.92 7.45
C HIS A 206 -21.63 17.13 8.41
N LYS A 207 -22.27 16.36 9.30
CA LYS A 207 -21.61 15.45 10.25
C LYS A 207 -20.86 14.32 9.54
N MET A 208 -19.96 13.69 10.31
CA MET A 208 -19.15 12.56 9.87
C MET A 208 -19.97 11.51 9.12
N GLN A 209 -19.61 11.28 7.87
CA GLN A 209 -20.28 10.32 7.00
C GLN A 209 -19.34 9.87 5.89
N ASP A 210 -19.70 8.79 5.19
CA ASP A 210 -18.90 8.26 4.10
C ASP A 210 -18.75 9.28 2.97
N HIS A 211 -17.50 9.44 2.55
CA HIS A 211 -17.13 10.23 1.38
C HIS A 211 -16.71 9.34 0.22
N THR A 212 -15.74 8.46 0.45
CA THR A 212 -15.25 7.52 -0.57
C THR A 212 -15.13 6.10 -0.04
N PHE A 213 -15.35 5.15 -0.95
CA PHE A 213 -15.14 3.74 -0.72
C PHE A 213 -14.56 3.11 -1.99
N ILE A 214 -13.51 2.32 -1.86
CA ILE A 214 -12.86 1.73 -3.02
C ILE A 214 -12.16 0.43 -2.67
N ARG A 215 -12.35 -0.57 -3.54
CA ARG A 215 -11.56 -1.80 -3.56
C ARG A 215 -10.61 -1.78 -4.74
N ARG A 216 -9.33 -2.01 -4.44
CA ARG A 216 -8.24 -2.08 -5.42
C ARG A 216 -7.66 -3.48 -5.39
N LYS A 217 -7.26 -3.96 -6.56
CA LYS A 217 -6.50 -5.19 -6.68
C LYS A 217 -5.05 -4.86 -6.93
N VAL A 218 -4.14 -5.76 -6.59
CA VAL A 218 -2.78 -5.67 -7.11
C VAL A 218 -2.87 -5.74 -8.65
N PRO A 219 -2.36 -4.74 -9.40
CA PRO A 219 -2.41 -4.81 -10.85
C PRO A 219 -1.64 -6.05 -11.30
N PHE A 220 -2.28 -6.91 -12.09
CA PHE A 220 -1.57 -7.91 -12.90
C PHE A 220 -0.53 -7.14 -13.73
N PRO A 221 0.78 -7.22 -13.40
CA PRO A 221 1.53 -8.43 -13.06
C PRO A 221 2.13 -8.52 -11.63
N LEU A 222 1.93 -7.53 -10.75
CA LEU A 222 2.46 -7.52 -9.37
C LEU A 222 1.82 -8.59 -8.46
N LEU A 223 0.69 -9.17 -8.87
CA LEU A 223 -0.01 -10.25 -8.16
C LEU A 223 0.87 -11.50 -7.97
N GLN A 224 1.87 -11.71 -8.85
CA GLN A 224 2.79 -12.85 -8.79
C GLN A 224 3.87 -12.73 -7.70
N LEU A 225 4.12 -11.52 -7.19
CA LEU A 225 5.17 -11.26 -6.19
C LEU A 225 4.62 -11.29 -4.76
N PHE A 226 3.36 -10.88 -4.56
CA PHE A 226 2.74 -10.79 -3.23
C PHE A 226 2.21 -12.13 -2.69
N VAL A 227 1.62 -12.97 -3.55
CA VAL A 227 1.02 -14.24 -3.12
C VAL A 227 2.06 -15.24 -2.60
N ALA A 228 3.29 -15.20 -3.13
CA ALA A 228 4.39 -16.06 -2.66
C ALA A 228 4.93 -15.68 -1.27
N LEU A 229 4.82 -14.39 -0.87
CA LEU A 229 5.38 -13.89 0.38
C LEU A 229 4.42 -14.05 1.57
N GLN A 230 3.11 -13.99 1.34
CA GLN A 230 2.14 -14.17 2.43
C GLN A 230 1.95 -15.63 2.86
N GLN A 231 2.22 -16.63 2.00
CA GLN A 231 2.17 -18.04 2.42
C GLN A 231 3.24 -18.38 3.48
N LEU A 232 4.34 -17.62 3.55
CA LEU A 232 5.40 -17.81 4.56
C LEU A 232 5.10 -17.09 5.89
N LEU A 233 4.27 -16.04 5.89
CA LEU A 233 3.85 -15.36 7.12
C LEU A 233 2.86 -16.19 7.96
N TRP A 234 2.23 -17.21 7.37
CA TRP A 234 1.38 -18.18 8.08
C TRP A 234 2.14 -19.42 8.59
N LEU A 235 3.43 -19.58 8.24
CA LEU A 235 4.24 -20.71 8.70
C LEU A 235 5.10 -20.39 9.93
N TYR A 236 5.13 -19.12 10.36
CA TYR A 236 5.89 -18.65 11.53
C TYR A 236 5.07 -17.72 12.44
N ALA A 237 3.78 -18.01 12.60
CA ALA A 237 2.93 -17.48 13.67
C ALA A 237 2.39 -18.64 14.50
#